data_AF-A0A5Q4FUY6-F1
#
_entry.id   AF-A0A5Q4FUY6-F1
#
_cell.length_a   1.000
_cell.length_b   1.000
_cell.length_c   1.000
_cell.angle_alpha   90.00
_cell.angle_beta   90.00
_cell.angle_gamma   90.00
#
_symmetry.space_group_name_H-M   'P 1'
#
loop_
_entity.id
_entity.type
_entity.pdbx_description
1 polymer ?
#
loop_
_entity_poly.entity_id
_entity_poly.type
_entity_poly.pdbx_seq_one_letter_code
_entity_poly.pdbx_strand_id
1 'polypeptide(L)'
;MTYVERSDAQLLDLSRQGLASAFGVLVHRHGPMILHHARTDDDPIGATTATFIRAMRTLPDADEDDVAGWLLDLAADELGVDRGTLGNGAADPTMPVSLSGVGSPASPITIDPRLDEVWTELAQRWPTGRRRRHVPSWAIWLGTIVVLMALAILLPWAVLGSVGNGAPVISEVRASVMLEDLEAEEDPVPDESEEEEEPLPTFEFPEPPNDNGPEPEPAPEPEPTPAPEPAPAPEPEPAPEPEPTPA
;
A
#
# COMPACT_ATOMS: atom_id res chain seq x y z
N MET A 1 -0.16 21.75 -4.60
CA MET A 1 -1.01 21.11 -3.58
C MET A 1 -0.19 20.04 -2.92
N THR A 2 0.29 20.31 -1.71
CA THR A 2 1.10 19.36 -0.94
C THR A 2 0.19 18.25 -0.39
N TYR A 3 0.73 17.07 -0.08
CA TYR A 3 -0.10 15.98 0.46
C TYR A 3 -0.79 16.36 1.78
N VAL A 4 -0.24 17.33 2.51
CA VAL A 4 -0.73 17.84 3.79
C VAL A 4 -2.13 18.46 3.67
N GLU A 5 -2.45 19.07 2.52
CA GLU A 5 -3.73 19.75 2.27
C GLU A 5 -4.86 18.79 1.85
N ARG A 6 -4.54 17.52 1.59
CA ARG A 6 -5.53 16.54 1.13
C ARG A 6 -6.33 15.97 2.30
N SER A 7 -7.62 15.76 2.05
CA SER A 7 -8.50 15.03 2.96
C SER A 7 -8.12 13.55 3.04
N ASP A 8 -8.54 12.86 4.10
CA ASP A 8 -8.25 11.43 4.28
C ASP A 8 -8.84 10.58 3.15
N ALA A 9 -10.07 10.86 2.71
CA ALA A 9 -10.69 10.22 1.55
C ALA A 9 -9.82 10.35 0.28
N GLN A 10 -9.30 11.54 0.01
CA GLN A 10 -8.41 11.78 -1.13
C GLN A 10 -7.08 11.05 -1.01
N LEU A 11 -6.49 10.99 0.20
CA LEU A 11 -5.27 10.25 0.44
C LEU A 11 -5.50 8.74 0.25
N LEU A 12 -6.63 8.23 0.74
CA LEU A 12 -7.03 6.84 0.61
C LEU A 12 -7.22 6.43 -0.86
N ASP A 13 -7.91 7.25 -1.67
CA ASP A 13 -8.06 7.03 -3.10
C ASP A 13 -6.70 6.95 -3.83
N LEU A 14 -5.78 7.87 -3.53
CA LEU A 14 -4.41 7.83 -4.07
C LEU A 14 -3.65 6.57 -3.62
N SER A 15 -3.80 6.17 -2.36
CA SER A 15 -3.20 4.93 -1.85
C SER A 15 -3.74 3.71 -2.59
N ARG A 16 -5.04 3.67 -2.92
CA ARG A 16 -5.65 2.60 -3.73
C ARG A 16 -5.12 2.56 -5.16
N GLN A 17 -4.80 3.72 -5.72
CA GLN A 17 -4.11 3.85 -7.00
C GLN A 17 -2.63 3.42 -6.95
N GLY A 18 -2.11 3.11 -5.75
CA GLY A 18 -0.76 2.58 -5.54
C GLY A 18 0.27 3.62 -5.11
N LEU A 19 -0.14 4.86 -4.80
CA LEU A 19 0.78 5.90 -4.34
C LEU A 19 1.15 5.70 -2.88
N ALA A 20 2.31 5.07 -2.65
CA ALA A 20 2.84 4.78 -1.32
C ALA A 20 2.90 6.02 -0.43
N SER A 21 3.39 7.15 -0.96
CA SER A 21 3.51 8.40 -0.20
C SER A 21 2.17 8.92 0.35
N ALA A 22 1.05 8.68 -0.35
CA ALA A 22 -0.26 9.08 0.15
C ALA A 22 -0.66 8.26 1.38
N PHE A 23 -0.31 6.97 1.41
CA PHE A 23 -0.54 6.13 2.58
C PHE A 23 0.41 6.47 3.72
N GLY A 24 1.67 6.81 3.43
CA GLY A 24 2.60 7.30 4.46
C GLY A 24 2.03 8.51 5.21
N VAL A 25 1.35 9.42 4.51
CA VAL A 25 0.68 10.57 5.15
C VAL A 25 -0.47 10.12 6.07
N LEU A 26 -1.25 9.10 5.67
CA LEU A 26 -2.26 8.49 6.55
C LEU A 26 -1.63 7.85 7.78
N VAL A 27 -0.49 7.16 7.64
CA VAL A 27 0.27 6.59 8.77
C VAL A 27 0.72 7.68 9.72
N HIS A 28 1.26 8.81 9.24
CA HIS A 28 1.67 9.90 10.13
C HIS A 28 0.48 10.61 10.78
N ARG A 29 -0.64 10.75 10.07
CA ARG A 29 -1.84 11.44 10.58
C ARG A 29 -2.57 10.60 11.64
N HIS A 30 -2.72 9.30 11.41
CA HIS A 30 -3.49 8.38 12.27
C HIS A 30 -2.63 7.50 13.17
N GLY A 31 -1.33 7.42 12.91
CA GLY A 31 -0.38 6.62 13.68
C GLY A 31 -0.39 6.90 15.19
N PRO A 32 -0.42 8.17 15.67
CA PRO A 32 -0.47 8.45 17.10
C PRO A 32 -1.73 7.88 17.77
N MET A 33 -2.86 7.87 17.06
CA MET A 33 -4.13 7.32 17.55
C MET A 33 -4.05 5.79 17.69
N ILE A 34 -3.54 5.11 16.66
CA ILE A 34 -3.36 3.64 16.69
C ILE A 34 -2.32 3.24 17.74
N LEU A 35 -1.21 3.97 17.83
CA LEU A 35 -0.17 3.75 18.83
C LEU A 35 -0.71 3.95 20.25
N HIS A 36 -1.59 4.93 20.46
CA HIS A 36 -2.26 5.11 21.74
C HIS A 36 -3.14 3.90 22.11
N HIS A 37 -3.86 3.36 21.12
CA HIS A 37 -4.69 2.17 21.31
C HIS A 37 -3.86 0.90 21.59
N ALA A 38 -2.73 0.76 20.88
CA ALA A 38 -1.81 -0.36 21.05
C ALA A 38 -0.94 -0.28 22.32
N ARG A 39 -1.05 0.79 23.13
CA ARG A 39 -0.18 1.02 24.31
C ARG A 39 -0.27 -0.09 25.37
N THR A 40 -1.37 -0.85 25.40
CA THR A 40 -1.56 -1.98 26.32
C THR A 40 -0.94 -3.28 25.83
N ASP A 41 -0.49 -3.33 24.59
CA ASP A 41 0.23 -4.48 24.02
C ASP A 41 1.67 -4.54 24.54
N ASP A 42 2.25 -5.73 24.60
CA ASP A 42 3.65 -5.95 24.96
C ASP A 42 4.61 -5.35 23.91
N ASP A 43 4.17 -5.28 22.65
CA ASP A 43 4.87 -4.62 21.53
C ASP A 43 3.94 -3.62 20.80
N PRO A 44 3.81 -2.38 21.29
CA PRO A 44 2.91 -1.39 20.71
C PRO A 44 3.32 -0.98 19.29
N ILE A 45 4.60 -1.03 18.95
CA ILE A 45 5.10 -0.72 17.61
C ILE A 45 4.74 -1.87 16.66
N GLY A 46 5.02 -3.11 17.05
CA GLY A 46 4.62 -4.29 16.29
C GLY A 46 3.11 -4.36 16.03
N ALA A 47 2.28 -4.10 17.04
CA ALA A 47 0.82 -4.05 16.89
C ALA A 47 0.35 -2.92 15.96
N THR A 48 0.96 -1.74 16.05
CA THR A 48 0.69 -0.62 15.13
C THR A 48 1.08 -0.97 13.70
N THR A 49 2.26 -1.55 13.50
CA THR A 49 2.73 -2.02 12.18
C THR A 49 1.81 -3.10 11.62
N ALA A 50 1.39 -4.09 12.42
CA ALA A 50 0.46 -5.15 12.03
C ALA A 50 -0.89 -4.57 11.58
N THR A 51 -1.41 -3.58 12.31
CA THR A 51 -2.64 -2.85 11.96
C THR A 51 -2.52 -2.21 10.58
N PHE A 52 -1.44 -1.46 10.32
CA PHE A 52 -1.23 -0.83 9.02
C PHE A 52 -0.95 -1.83 7.90
N ILE A 53 -0.31 -2.97 8.17
CA ILE A 53 -0.17 -4.07 7.20
C ILE A 53 -1.55 -4.63 6.82
N ARG A 54 -2.44 -4.81 7.79
CA ARG A 54 -3.81 -5.24 7.54
C ARG A 54 -4.56 -4.19 6.74
N ALA A 55 -4.45 -2.91 7.11
CA ALA A 55 -5.03 -1.78 6.39
C ALA A 55 -4.58 -1.73 4.92
N MET A 56 -3.30 -2.02 4.61
CA MET A 56 -2.83 -2.12 3.23
C MET A 56 -3.53 -3.23 2.43
N ARG A 57 -3.83 -4.36 3.07
CA ARG A 57 -4.47 -5.53 2.46
C ARG A 57 -5.97 -5.32 2.25
N THR A 58 -6.63 -4.62 3.18
CA THR A 58 -8.08 -4.33 3.15
C THR A 58 -8.40 -2.93 2.61
N LEU A 59 -7.40 -2.23 2.06
CA LEU A 59 -7.54 -0.89 1.48
C LEU A 59 -8.69 -0.76 0.45
N PRO A 60 -9.00 -1.77 -0.40
CA PRO A 60 -10.16 -1.70 -1.29
C PRO A 60 -11.51 -1.60 -0.57
N ASP A 61 -11.60 -2.11 0.66
CA ASP A 61 -12.81 -2.17 1.48
C ASP A 61 -12.85 -1.07 2.55
N ALA A 62 -11.85 -0.17 2.56
CA ALA A 62 -11.75 0.91 3.52
C ALA A 62 -12.91 1.91 3.39
N ASP A 63 -13.43 2.40 4.52
CA ASP A 63 -14.44 3.45 4.54
C ASP A 63 -13.78 4.80 4.23
N GLU A 64 -14.24 5.48 3.18
CA GLU A 64 -13.74 6.81 2.79
C GLU A 64 -14.25 7.92 3.71
N ASP A 65 -15.43 7.73 4.30
CA ASP A 65 -16.09 8.73 5.14
C ASP A 65 -15.57 8.67 6.59
N ASP A 66 -15.06 7.52 7.02
CA ASP A 66 -14.51 7.31 8.37
C ASP A 66 -13.23 6.46 8.38
N VAL A 67 -12.15 7.02 7.82
CA VAL A 67 -10.82 6.37 7.80
C VAL A 67 -10.31 6.07 9.22
N ALA A 68 -10.57 6.96 10.18
CA ALA A 68 -10.13 6.80 11.55
C ALA A 68 -10.85 5.63 12.24
N GLY A 69 -12.19 5.57 12.13
CA GLY A 69 -12.99 4.46 12.64
C GLY A 69 -12.59 3.13 12.02
N TRP A 70 -12.40 3.10 10.69
CA TRP A 70 -11.91 1.91 9.99
C TRP A 70 -10.55 1.43 10.50
N LEU A 71 -9.57 2.33 10.71
CA LEU A 71 -8.26 1.94 11.24
C LEU A 71 -8.34 1.45 12.70
N LEU A 72 -9.20 2.06 13.52
CA LEU A 72 -9.44 1.61 14.90
C LEU A 72 -10.10 0.23 14.95
N ASP A 73 -11.05 -0.05 14.07
CA ASP A 73 -11.66 -1.38 13.93
C ASP A 73 -10.61 -2.44 13.59
N LEU A 74 -9.67 -2.12 12.70
CA LEU A 74 -8.56 -3.02 12.37
C LEU A 74 -7.60 -3.22 13.56
N ALA A 75 -7.32 -2.17 14.34
CA ALA A 75 -6.48 -2.27 15.53
C ALA A 75 -7.13 -3.12 16.62
N ALA A 76 -8.43 -2.95 16.85
CA ALA A 76 -9.19 -3.72 17.83
C ALA A 76 -9.23 -5.22 17.48
N ASP A 77 -9.39 -5.54 16.18
CA ASP A 77 -9.32 -6.92 15.67
C ASP A 77 -7.94 -7.56 15.92
N GLU A 78 -6.85 -6.82 15.73
CA GLU A 78 -5.48 -7.33 15.93
C GLU A 78 -5.13 -7.54 17.40
N LEU A 79 -5.59 -6.67 18.29
CA LEU A 79 -5.37 -6.79 19.73
C LEU A 79 -6.21 -7.91 20.37
N GLY A 80 -7.01 -8.64 19.58
CA GLY A 80 -7.90 -9.68 20.08
C GLY A 80 -8.90 -9.15 21.10
N VAL A 81 -9.24 -7.86 21.03
CA VAL A 81 -10.26 -7.25 21.87
C VAL A 81 -11.58 -7.83 21.39
N ASP A 82 -11.99 -8.91 22.04
CA ASP A 82 -13.16 -9.69 21.69
C ASP A 82 -14.35 -8.73 21.62
N ARG A 83 -14.85 -8.44 20.40
CA ARG A 83 -15.96 -7.48 20.17
C ARG A 83 -17.18 -7.81 21.03
N GLY A 84 -17.33 -9.06 21.46
CA GLY A 84 -18.37 -9.50 22.39
C GLY A 84 -18.28 -8.92 23.81
N THR A 85 -17.09 -8.45 24.25
CA THR A 85 -16.89 -7.89 25.59
C THR A 85 -17.20 -6.40 25.63
N LEU A 86 -16.96 -5.69 24.53
CA LEU A 86 -17.47 -4.34 24.28
C LEU A 86 -18.87 -4.45 23.66
N GLY A 87 -19.80 -4.98 24.46
CA GLY A 87 -21.21 -5.26 24.18
C GLY A 87 -21.78 -4.86 22.81
N ASN A 88 -22.49 -5.80 22.20
CA ASN A 88 -23.58 -5.62 21.22
C ASN A 88 -24.70 -4.66 21.68
N GLY A 89 -24.46 -3.74 22.62
CA GLY A 89 -25.18 -2.49 22.64
C GLY A 89 -24.85 -1.81 21.32
N ALA A 90 -25.67 -2.08 20.31
CA ALA A 90 -25.81 -1.27 19.13
C ALA A 90 -25.53 0.16 19.56
N ALA A 91 -24.42 0.72 19.09
CA ALA A 91 -24.12 2.12 19.28
C ALA A 91 -25.41 2.83 18.92
N ASP A 92 -26.10 3.35 19.93
CA ASP A 92 -27.29 4.14 19.72
C ASP A 92 -26.79 5.29 18.84
N PRO A 93 -27.12 5.31 17.54
CA PRO A 93 -26.47 6.22 16.59
C PRO A 93 -26.82 7.69 16.91
N THR A 94 -27.68 7.92 17.90
CA THR A 94 -28.05 9.21 18.47
C THR A 94 -27.15 9.74 19.57
N MET A 95 -26.18 8.97 20.06
CA MET A 95 -25.14 9.50 20.94
C MET A 95 -23.90 9.79 20.09
N PRO A 96 -23.75 11.01 19.53
CA PRO A 96 -22.51 11.38 18.88
C PRO A 96 -21.41 11.24 19.92
N VAL A 97 -20.53 10.24 19.75
CA VAL A 97 -19.24 10.26 20.43
C VAL A 97 -18.58 11.51 19.89
N SER A 98 -18.69 12.60 20.64
CA SER A 98 -18.07 13.86 20.32
C SER A 98 -16.57 13.67 20.43
N LEU A 99 -15.97 13.15 19.35
CA LEU A 99 -14.55 13.27 19.04
C LEU A 99 -14.17 14.73 18.74
N SER A 100 -14.97 15.69 19.19
CA SER A 100 -14.74 17.14 19.12
C SER A 100 -13.48 17.60 19.88
N GLY A 101 -12.78 16.68 20.56
CA GLY A 101 -11.47 16.91 21.17
C GLY A 101 -10.28 16.36 20.37
N VAL A 102 -10.51 15.61 19.28
CA VAL A 102 -9.42 15.17 18.40
C VAL A 102 -9.05 16.36 17.51
N GLY A 103 -8.04 17.08 18.00
CA GLY A 103 -7.32 18.21 17.41
C GLY A 103 -7.83 18.77 16.09
N SER A 104 -8.18 20.06 16.10
CA SER A 104 -8.19 20.91 14.91
C SER A 104 -7.08 20.52 13.92
N PRO A 105 -7.38 20.39 12.61
CA PRO A 105 -6.45 19.91 11.58
C PRO A 105 -5.23 20.80 11.34
N ALA A 106 -5.06 21.86 12.13
CA ALA A 106 -3.97 22.81 12.05
C ALA A 106 -2.85 22.56 13.07
N SER A 107 -2.95 21.54 13.92
CA SER A 107 -1.82 21.18 14.79
C SER A 107 -0.66 20.71 13.90
N PRO A 108 0.54 21.31 14.03
CA PRO A 108 1.69 20.90 13.24
C PRO A 108 1.91 19.40 13.45
N ILE A 109 1.95 18.65 12.34
CA ILE A 109 2.21 17.22 12.32
C ILE A 109 3.52 17.02 13.10
N THR A 110 3.39 16.59 14.35
CA THR A 110 4.55 16.25 15.16
C THR A 110 5.04 14.93 14.62
N ILE A 111 6.16 14.97 13.90
CA ILE A 111 6.78 13.79 13.32
C ILE A 111 7.34 12.97 14.48
N ASP A 112 6.61 11.93 14.88
CA ASP A 112 7.10 10.95 15.84
C ASP A 112 8.08 10.01 15.11
N PRO A 113 9.37 9.95 15.51
CA PRO A 113 10.36 9.10 14.84
C PRO A 113 10.00 7.61 14.87
N ARG A 114 9.12 7.18 15.80
CA ARG A 114 8.61 5.81 15.82
C ARG A 114 7.71 5.50 14.64
N LEU A 115 6.97 6.49 14.15
CA LEU A 115 6.13 6.34 12.96
C LEU A 115 6.98 6.28 11.68
N ASP A 116 8.17 6.89 11.67
CA ASP A 116 9.13 6.73 10.58
C ASP A 116 9.65 5.29 10.49
N GLU A 117 9.88 4.61 11.63
CA GLU A 117 10.24 3.19 11.68
C GLU A 117 9.13 2.32 11.10
N VAL A 118 7.88 2.53 11.56
CA VAL A 118 6.68 1.86 11.03
C VAL A 118 6.56 2.09 9.52
N TRP A 119 6.72 3.35 9.07
CA TRP A 119 6.64 3.68 7.66
C TRP A 119 7.76 3.04 6.84
N THR A 120 8.99 3.00 7.35
CA THR A 120 10.13 2.38 6.67
C THR A 120 9.87 0.90 6.41
N GLU A 121 9.31 0.19 7.40
CA GLU A 121 8.93 -1.21 7.24
C GLU A 121 7.77 -1.40 6.25
N LEU A 122 6.73 -0.55 6.34
CA LEU A 122 5.60 -0.58 5.42
C LEU A 122 6.02 -0.28 3.97
N ALA A 123 6.92 0.68 3.77
CA ALA A 123 7.39 1.11 2.46
C ALA A 123 8.11 -0.02 1.71
N GLN A 124 8.88 -0.86 2.43
CA GLN A 124 9.51 -2.05 1.85
C GLN A 124 8.49 -3.11 1.42
N ARG A 125 7.37 -3.22 2.15
CA ARG A 125 6.28 -4.16 1.87
C ARG A 125 5.24 -3.60 0.91
N TRP A 126 5.31 -2.31 0.58
CA TRP A 126 4.33 -1.66 -0.27
C TRP A 126 4.30 -2.38 -1.61
N PRO A 127 3.11 -2.74 -2.13
CA PRO A 127 3.02 -3.41 -3.42
C PRO A 127 3.67 -2.51 -4.47
N THR A 128 4.85 -2.92 -4.94
CA THR A 128 5.72 -2.15 -5.84
C THR A 128 5.05 -2.01 -7.19
N GLY A 129 4.20 -0.99 -7.34
CA GLY A 129 3.78 -0.36 -8.60
C GLY A 129 3.07 -1.24 -9.64
N ARG A 130 2.88 -2.53 -9.39
CA ARG A 130 2.11 -3.44 -10.23
C ARG A 130 1.07 -4.12 -9.36
N ARG A 131 0.16 -3.33 -8.77
CA ARG A 131 -1.20 -3.85 -8.59
C ARG A 131 -1.62 -4.29 -9.99
N ARG A 132 -1.58 -5.59 -10.26
CA ARG A 132 -2.17 -6.17 -11.48
C ARG A 132 -3.54 -5.54 -11.52
N ARG A 133 -3.81 -4.69 -12.54
CA ARG A 133 -5.15 -4.13 -12.75
C ARG A 133 -6.08 -5.30 -12.52
N HIS A 134 -6.97 -5.18 -11.54
CA HIS A 134 -7.91 -6.24 -11.24
C HIS A 134 -8.77 -6.32 -12.49
N VAL A 135 -8.36 -7.16 -13.44
CA VAL A 135 -9.04 -7.33 -14.71
C VAL A 135 -10.31 -8.02 -14.27
N PRO A 136 -11.45 -7.31 -14.28
CA PRO A 136 -12.66 -7.90 -13.77
C PRO A 136 -12.89 -9.19 -14.55
N SER A 137 -13.37 -10.24 -13.89
CA SER A 137 -13.46 -11.59 -14.49
C SER A 137 -14.16 -11.59 -15.84
N TRP A 138 -15.13 -10.68 -16.05
CA TRP A 138 -15.81 -10.48 -17.33
C TRP A 138 -14.89 -10.01 -18.47
N ALA A 139 -13.86 -9.21 -18.19
CA ALA A 139 -12.90 -8.74 -19.19
C ALA A 139 -11.91 -9.84 -19.61
N ILE A 140 -11.54 -10.74 -18.70
CA ILE A 140 -10.80 -11.97 -19.05
C ILE A 140 -11.66 -12.84 -19.97
N TRP A 141 -12.94 -12.96 -19.67
CA TRP A 141 -13.89 -13.75 -20.46
C TRP A 141 -14.13 -13.16 -21.86
N LEU A 142 -14.30 -11.85 -21.97
CA LEU A 142 -14.36 -11.15 -23.27
C LEU A 142 -13.07 -11.31 -24.07
N GLY A 143 -11.91 -11.19 -23.42
CA GLY A 143 -10.62 -11.40 -24.06
C GLY A 143 -10.49 -12.81 -24.65
N THR A 144 -10.92 -13.83 -23.91
CA THR A 144 -10.93 -15.23 -24.41
C THR A 144 -11.89 -15.41 -25.58
N ILE A 145 -13.07 -14.79 -25.56
CA ILE A 145 -14.01 -14.83 -26.68
C ILE A 145 -13.42 -14.19 -27.93
N VAL A 146 -12.79 -13.02 -27.80
CA VAL A 146 -12.17 -12.33 -28.94
C VAL A 146 -11.05 -13.18 -29.54
N VAL A 147 -10.21 -13.79 -28.71
CA VAL A 147 -9.14 -14.70 -29.16
C VAL A 147 -9.72 -15.91 -29.88
N LEU A 148 -10.75 -16.56 -29.32
CA LEU A 148 -11.41 -17.70 -29.95
C LEU A 148 -12.08 -17.32 -31.28
N MET A 149 -12.72 -16.15 -31.34
CA MET A 149 -13.36 -15.67 -32.57
C MET A 149 -12.32 -15.36 -33.65
N ALA A 150 -11.20 -14.72 -33.29
CA ALA A 150 -10.07 -14.50 -34.20
C ALA A 150 -9.49 -15.83 -34.70
N LEU A 151 -9.31 -16.81 -33.81
CA LEU A 151 -8.84 -18.15 -34.17
C LEU A 151 -9.79 -18.86 -35.14
N ALA A 152 -11.10 -18.78 -34.88
CA ALA A 152 -12.14 -19.37 -35.73
C ALA A 152 -12.23 -18.72 -37.12
N ILE A 153 -11.88 -17.45 -37.25
CA ILE A 153 -11.82 -16.74 -38.54
C ILE A 153 -10.51 -17.07 -39.28
N LEU A 154 -9.38 -17.17 -38.57
CA LEU A 154 -8.06 -17.43 -39.16
C LEU A 154 -7.88 -18.89 -39.63
N LEU A 155 -8.40 -19.87 -38.89
CA LEU A 155 -8.23 -21.30 -39.23
C LEU A 155 -8.72 -21.66 -40.64
N PRO A 156 -9.95 -21.28 -41.06
CA PRO A 156 -10.46 -21.60 -42.38
C PRO A 156 -9.61 -21.01 -43.50
N TRP A 157 -9.09 -19.80 -43.32
CA TRP A 157 -8.20 -19.16 -44.29
C TRP A 157 -6.85 -19.88 -44.41
N ALA A 158 -6.29 -20.36 -43.30
CA ALA A 158 -5.07 -21.15 -43.33
C ALA A 158 -5.27 -22.50 -44.07
N VAL A 159 -6.41 -23.16 -43.85
CA VAL A 159 -6.75 -24.43 -44.52
C VAL A 159 -7.02 -24.23 -46.02
N LEU A 160 -7.80 -23.22 -46.40
CA LEU A 160 -8.08 -22.94 -47.82
C LEU A 160 -6.88 -22.36 -48.56
N GLY A 161 -6.08 -21.49 -47.92
CA GLY A 161 -4.90 -20.87 -48.51
C GLY A 161 -3.76 -21.87 -48.79
N SER A 162 -3.70 -22.97 -48.03
CA SER A 162 -2.72 -24.05 -48.22
C SER A 162 -2.90 -24.81 -49.54
N VAL A 163 -4.11 -24.84 -50.11
CA VAL A 163 -4.39 -25.60 -51.35
C VAL A 163 -3.98 -24.85 -52.63
N GLY A 164 -3.81 -23.53 -52.55
CA GLY A 164 -3.53 -22.67 -53.72
C GLY A 164 -2.04 -22.39 -53.99
N ASN A 165 -1.20 -22.44 -52.96
CA ASN A 165 0.24 -22.24 -53.12
C ASN A 165 0.90 -23.61 -53.31
N GLY A 166 1.22 -23.96 -54.55
CA GLY A 166 1.98 -25.16 -54.93
C GLY A 166 3.42 -25.16 -54.41
N ALA A 167 3.60 -25.03 -53.08
CA ALA A 167 4.84 -25.43 -52.44
C ALA A 167 4.94 -26.95 -52.60
N PRO A 168 6.06 -27.46 -53.14
CA PRO A 168 6.24 -28.89 -53.32
C PRO A 168 6.12 -29.56 -51.96
N VAL A 169 5.18 -30.49 -51.89
CA VAL A 169 5.02 -31.47 -50.83
C VAL A 169 6.40 -32.06 -50.57
N ILE A 170 7.00 -31.72 -49.43
CA ILE A 170 8.16 -32.43 -48.91
C ILE A 170 7.62 -33.82 -48.53
N SER A 171 7.59 -34.69 -49.53
CA SER A 171 7.29 -36.10 -49.45
C SER A 171 8.46 -36.80 -48.79
N GLU A 172 8.70 -36.52 -47.52
CA GLU A 172 9.74 -37.21 -46.75
C GLU A 172 9.49 -37.09 -45.24
N VAL A 173 8.35 -37.60 -44.79
CA VAL A 173 8.27 -38.21 -43.46
C VAL A 173 7.66 -39.60 -43.62
N ARG A 174 8.35 -40.41 -44.42
CA ARG A 174 8.43 -41.84 -44.21
C ARG A 174 9.61 -42.06 -43.26
N ALA A 175 9.40 -41.85 -41.97
CA ALA A 175 10.38 -42.20 -40.95
C ALA A 175 9.64 -42.78 -39.75
N SER A 176 9.54 -44.10 -39.78
CA SER A 176 9.60 -44.99 -38.63
C SER A 176 8.63 -44.74 -37.47
N VAL A 177 7.41 -45.23 -37.65
CA VAL A 177 6.70 -45.94 -36.58
C VAL A 177 7.41 -47.31 -36.43
N MET A 178 8.46 -47.36 -35.62
CA MET A 178 8.83 -48.55 -34.84
C MET A 178 8.32 -48.24 -33.43
N LEU A 179 7.18 -48.78 -32.97
CA LEU A 179 7.07 -50.11 -32.35
C LEU A 179 8.41 -50.78 -31.98
N GLU A 180 9.05 -50.22 -30.95
CA GLU A 180 10.12 -50.82 -30.15
C GLU A 180 9.69 -50.49 -28.71
N ASP A 181 8.91 -51.34 -28.03
CA ASP A 181 9.37 -52.53 -27.29
C ASP A 181 10.74 -52.31 -26.64
N LEU A 182 10.74 -51.58 -25.52
CA LEU A 182 11.84 -51.59 -24.55
C LEU A 182 11.24 -51.62 -23.15
N GLU A 183 11.15 -52.86 -22.67
CA GLU A 183 11.36 -53.24 -21.29
C GLU A 183 12.39 -52.36 -20.56
N ALA A 184 12.10 -52.07 -19.29
CA ALA A 184 13.06 -51.97 -18.19
C ALA A 184 14.47 -51.46 -18.52
N GLU A 185 14.69 -50.15 -18.38
CA GLU A 185 15.98 -49.65 -17.91
C GLU A 185 15.78 -48.73 -16.72
N GLU A 186 16.37 -49.14 -15.61
CA GLU A 186 16.59 -48.35 -14.41
C GLU A 186 17.36 -47.07 -14.81
N ASP A 187 16.75 -45.92 -14.57
CA ASP A 187 17.41 -44.63 -14.76
C ASP A 187 18.70 -44.61 -13.92
N PRO A 188 19.89 -44.48 -14.53
CA PRO A 188 21.11 -44.25 -13.77
C PRO A 188 20.96 -42.89 -13.08
N VAL A 189 21.17 -42.89 -11.76
CA VAL A 189 21.33 -41.68 -10.95
C VAL A 189 22.24 -40.72 -11.71
N PRO A 190 21.79 -39.50 -12.04
CA PRO A 190 22.64 -38.54 -12.71
C PRO A 190 23.86 -38.31 -11.80
N ASP A 191 25.02 -38.71 -12.32
CA ASP A 191 26.32 -38.39 -11.75
C ASP A 191 26.36 -36.87 -11.62
N GLU A 192 26.35 -36.39 -10.37
CA GLU A 192 26.54 -34.99 -10.01
C GLU A 192 27.97 -34.62 -10.43
N SER A 193 28.09 -34.37 -11.73
CA SER A 193 29.25 -33.77 -12.33
C SER A 193 29.47 -32.47 -11.58
N GLU A 194 30.56 -32.43 -10.84
CA GLU A 194 31.15 -31.25 -10.23
C GLU A 194 31.31 -30.20 -11.34
N GLU A 195 30.25 -29.44 -11.60
CA GLU A 195 30.33 -28.21 -12.40
C GLU A 195 31.26 -27.30 -11.61
N GLU A 196 32.52 -27.27 -12.05
CA GLU A 196 33.50 -26.25 -11.69
C GLU A 196 32.83 -24.90 -11.90
N GLU A 197 32.25 -24.36 -10.82
CA GLU A 197 31.66 -23.03 -10.79
C GLU A 197 32.74 -22.04 -11.22
N GLU A 198 32.66 -21.60 -12.48
CA GLU A 198 33.52 -20.54 -12.99
C GLU A 198 33.42 -19.36 -12.00
N PRO A 199 34.54 -18.86 -11.45
CA PRO A 199 34.47 -17.82 -10.43
C PRO A 199 33.73 -16.63 -11.02
N LEU A 200 32.59 -16.32 -10.42
CA LEU A 200 31.77 -15.18 -10.82
C LEU A 200 32.68 -13.96 -10.96
N PRO A 201 32.52 -13.15 -12.03
CA PRO A 201 33.35 -11.99 -12.25
C PRO A 201 33.30 -11.10 -11.01
N THR A 202 34.45 -10.92 -10.36
CA THR A 202 34.60 -9.97 -9.25
C THR A 202 34.31 -8.59 -9.82
N PHE A 203 33.07 -8.14 -9.65
CA PHE A 203 32.65 -6.80 -10.05
C PHE A 203 33.30 -5.83 -9.07
N GLU A 204 34.49 -5.34 -9.41
CA GLU A 204 35.12 -4.20 -8.73
C GLU A 204 34.19 -3.00 -8.89
N PHE A 205 33.38 -2.77 -7.86
CA PHE A 205 32.67 -1.52 -7.72
C PHE A 205 33.73 -0.41 -7.63
N PRO A 206 33.71 0.60 -8.51
CA PRO A 206 34.64 1.71 -8.39
C PRO A 206 34.49 2.32 -7.00
N GLU A 207 35.60 2.39 -6.25
CA GLU A 207 35.61 3.06 -4.96
C GLU A 207 35.03 4.46 -5.16
N PRO A 208 34.01 4.85 -4.39
CA PRO A 208 33.48 6.19 -4.47
C PRO A 208 34.64 7.16 -4.25
N PRO A 209 34.72 8.27 -5.01
CA PRO A 209 35.76 9.26 -4.81
C PRO A 209 35.77 9.63 -3.33
N ASN A 210 36.92 9.46 -2.69
CA ASN A 210 37.18 9.90 -1.33
C ASN A 210 36.98 11.42 -1.29
N ASP A 211 35.75 11.85 -1.02
CA ASP A 211 35.34 13.23 -0.85
C ASP A 211 35.82 13.70 0.53
N ASN A 212 37.15 13.71 0.71
CA ASN A 212 37.84 14.41 1.79
C ASN A 212 37.89 15.92 1.48
N GLY A 213 36.79 16.47 0.96
CA GLY A 213 36.60 17.90 0.97
C GLY A 213 36.58 18.40 2.42
N PRO A 214 37.11 19.60 2.70
CA PRO A 214 37.00 20.19 4.03
C PRO A 214 35.52 20.22 4.43
N GLU A 215 35.24 19.67 5.61
CA GLU A 215 33.91 19.68 6.23
C GLU A 215 33.37 21.12 6.17
N PRO A 216 32.19 21.35 5.58
CA PRO A 216 31.63 22.69 5.49
C PRO A 216 31.48 23.25 6.92
N GLU A 217 32.01 24.45 7.14
CA GLU A 217 31.89 25.12 8.43
C GLU A 217 30.40 25.19 8.83
N PRO A 218 30.06 24.86 10.08
CA PRO A 218 28.69 24.84 10.54
C PRO A 218 28.04 26.20 10.28
N ALA A 219 26.88 26.18 9.62
CA ALA A 219 26.12 27.39 9.36
C ALA A 219 25.84 28.12 10.69
N PRO A 220 25.92 29.47 10.73
CA PRO A 220 25.69 30.23 11.93
C PRO A 220 24.30 29.92 12.51
N GLU A 221 24.23 29.71 13.83
CA GLU A 221 22.97 29.48 14.53
C GLU A 221 21.98 30.62 14.22
N PRO A 222 20.72 30.31 13.87
CA PRO A 222 19.73 31.33 13.60
C PRO A 222 19.51 32.19 14.84
N GLU A 223 19.53 33.51 14.67
CA GLU A 223 19.23 34.46 15.74
C GLU A 223 17.84 34.17 16.33
N PRO A 224 17.68 34.26 17.67
CA PRO A 224 16.42 33.97 18.33
C PRO A 224 15.31 34.86 17.78
N THR A 225 14.25 34.24 17.28
CA THR A 225 13.08 34.95 16.77
C THR A 225 12.45 35.76 17.91
N PRO A 226 12.20 37.06 17.75
CA PRO A 226 11.61 37.88 18.80
C PRO A 226 10.26 37.30 19.24
N ALA A 227 10.06 37.25 20.56
CA ALA A 227 8.85 36.73 21.17
C ALA A 227 7.61 37.48 20.63
N PRO A 228 6.51 36.78 20.33
CA PRO A 228 5.29 37.41 19.84
C PRO A 228 4.77 38.43 20.85
N GLU A 229 4.33 39.59 20.36
CA GLU A 229 3.70 40.61 21.19
C GLU A 229 2.45 40.04 21.88
N PRO A 230 2.21 40.39 23.16
CA PRO A 230 1.03 39.94 23.90
C PRO A 230 -0.25 40.29 23.15
N ALA A 231 -1.15 39.31 23.00
CA ALA A 231 -2.46 39.55 22.41
C ALA A 231 -3.22 40.64 23.20
N PRO A 232 -3.95 41.54 22.51
CA PRO A 232 -4.74 42.57 23.16
C PRO A 232 -5.79 41.93 24.09
N ALA A 233 -5.97 42.54 25.26
CA ALA A 233 -6.96 42.09 26.23
C ALA A 233 -8.37 42.12 25.62
N PRO A 234 -9.21 41.12 25.89
CA PRO A 234 -10.58 41.08 25.38
C PRO A 234 -11.37 42.32 25.84
N GLU A 235 -12.11 42.92 24.90
CA GLU A 235 -13.03 44.01 25.22
C GLU A 235 -14.12 43.52 26.18
N PRO A 236 -14.54 44.35 27.16
CA PRO A 236 -15.57 43.99 28.11
C PRO A 236 -16.90 43.71 27.40
N GLU A 237 -17.54 42.60 27.76
CA GLU A 237 -18.86 42.25 27.24
C GLU A 237 -19.89 43.35 27.58
N PRO A 238 -20.80 43.67 26.64
CA PRO A 238 -21.86 44.65 26.86
C PRO A 238 -22.79 44.20 27.99
N ALA A 239 -23.17 45.14 28.84
CA ALA A 239 -24.08 44.90 29.94
C ALA A 239 -25.45 44.38 29.42
N PRO A 240 -26.08 43.45 30.14
CA PRO A 240 -27.37 42.88 29.74
C PRO A 240 -28.45 43.97 29.64
N GLU A 241 -29.25 43.91 28.58
CA GLU A 241 -30.41 44.79 28.41
C GLU A 241 -31.45 44.56 29.54
N PRO A 242 -32.11 45.62 30.00
CA PRO A 242 -33.11 45.52 31.06
C PRO A 242 -34.34 44.73 30.58
N GLU A 243 -34.81 43.81 31.43
CA GLU A 243 -36.02 43.05 31.17
C GLU A 243 -37.26 43.95 31.06
N PRO A 244 -38.19 43.66 30.12
CA PRO A 244 -39.42 44.42 29.97
C PRO A 244 -40.32 44.27 31.19
N THR A 245 -40.78 45.40 31.73
CA THR A 245 -41.76 45.44 32.82
C THR A 245 -43.14 45.00 32.30
N PRO A 246 -43.81 44.00 32.89
CA PRO A 246 -45.16 43.63 32.51
C PRO A 246 -46.18 44.72 32.89
N ALA A 247 -47.10 44.99 31.96
CA ALA A 247 -48.19 45.97 32.09
C ALA A 247 -49.43 45.40 32.80
#